data_AF-A0ABC9E6S1-F1
#
_entry.id   AF-A0ABC9E6S1-F1
#
_cell.length_a   1.000
_cell.length_b   1.000
_cell.length_c   1.000
_cell.angle_alpha   90.00
_cell.angle_beta   90.00
_cell.angle_gamma   90.00
#
_symmetry.space_group_name_H-M   'P 1'
#
loop_
_entity.id
_entity.type
_entity.pdbx_description
1 polymer ?
#
loop_
_entity_poly.entity_id
_entity_poly.type
_entity_poly.pdbx_seq_one_letter_code
_entity_poly.pdbx_strand_id
1 'polypeptide(L)'
;MLLLRTHLLPLLRADSRLHSPIHHRACLLSASAAPFSLEEYLVAACGLDQAQAHKTAQKAFDEASKYSKKKAFEELSFFRFNSTSNPDAVLALLSGVGLSRTDIAAVVAADPLLLRSSPKNIGPRLLALRDRLGLSAHQIFHFLLVGSRALRGCDVVPKIEFFISLYGSFEKFLAVMKKSYRIVQSDLERVIKPNFMLLRQCGLSVRDIAQLWCCKERVLTFNPEHVKELVLRAEELGVPRRSRMFRQAVSVVANSTKERVAARLKFLKRTLGCYNSEVATAVSKMPTILGLTEECLHHKIQFLINEVGLEPQYIMQRPALLGYSLEKRLVPRHCVMKVLLAKGLLDSNRSFYTLLQYGEEIFKLRFYGSSHDVCENLFRCFLSSI
;
A
#
# COMPACT_ATOMS: atom_id res chain seq x y z
N MET A 1 76.39 28.04 -1.36
CA MET A 1 76.21 28.37 -2.79
C MET A 1 74.94 29.21 -2.88
N LEU A 2 75.00 30.54 -2.71
CA LEU A 2 75.37 31.56 -3.73
C LEU A 2 74.44 31.44 -4.95
N LEU A 3 73.68 32.42 -5.46
CA LEU A 3 73.53 33.88 -5.32
C LEU A 3 72.10 34.23 -5.88
N LEU A 4 71.27 35.13 -5.35
CA LEU A 4 71.34 36.62 -5.29
C LEU A 4 71.06 37.34 -6.62
N ARG A 5 70.01 38.20 -6.61
CA ARG A 5 69.88 39.61 -7.13
C ARG A 5 68.56 39.85 -7.90
N THR A 6 67.57 40.62 -7.42
CA THR A 6 67.42 42.07 -7.08
C THR A 6 67.39 43.03 -8.27
N HIS A 7 66.37 43.91 -8.33
CA HIS A 7 66.35 45.39 -8.56
C HIS A 7 64.87 45.81 -8.84
N LEU A 8 64.11 46.48 -7.97
CA LEU A 8 64.08 47.91 -7.54
C LEU A 8 64.02 48.96 -8.68
N LEU A 9 62.78 49.40 -9.03
CA LEU A 9 62.17 50.77 -9.12
C LEU A 9 63.10 52.04 -9.17
N PRO A 10 62.68 53.30 -9.55
CA PRO A 10 61.34 53.86 -9.94
C PRO A 10 61.35 55.07 -10.98
N LEU A 11 60.20 55.77 -11.08
CA LEU A 11 59.95 57.20 -11.39
C LEU A 11 59.89 57.70 -12.86
N LEU A 12 58.69 58.14 -13.26
CA LEU A 12 58.47 59.47 -13.87
C LEU A 12 57.07 59.97 -13.50
N ARG A 13 57.04 61.07 -12.72
CA ARG A 13 55.89 61.92 -12.40
C ARG A 13 56.01 63.15 -13.29
N ALA A 14 54.93 63.60 -13.92
CA ALA A 14 54.68 65.02 -14.17
C ALA A 14 53.18 65.28 -14.33
N ASP A 15 52.73 66.27 -13.57
CA ASP A 15 51.38 66.77 -13.34
C ASP A 15 50.62 67.23 -14.58
N SER A 16 49.28 67.17 -14.56
CA SER A 16 48.49 68.38 -14.24
C SER A 16 46.96 68.23 -14.38
N ARG A 17 46.28 68.79 -13.36
CA ARG A 17 44.95 69.45 -13.36
C ARG A 17 43.66 68.60 -13.37
N LEU A 18 43.17 68.38 -12.14
CA LEU A 18 41.81 68.62 -11.65
C LEU A 18 40.69 68.79 -12.71
N HIS A 19 39.79 67.81 -12.77
CA HIS A 19 38.35 68.05 -12.79
C HIS A 19 37.60 66.87 -12.15
N SER A 20 36.76 67.20 -11.17
CA SER A 20 35.88 66.29 -10.45
C SER A 20 34.73 65.81 -11.35
N PRO A 21 34.42 64.51 -11.46
CA PRO A 21 33.15 64.06 -11.99
C PRO A 21 32.20 63.73 -10.84
N ILE A 22 31.22 64.61 -10.71
CA ILE A 22 29.88 64.44 -10.14
C ILE A 22 29.52 62.97 -9.89
N HIS A 23 29.32 62.62 -8.61
CA HIS A 23 28.66 61.40 -8.18
C HIS A 23 27.26 61.31 -8.79
N HIS A 24 27.10 60.62 -9.92
CA HIS A 24 25.83 59.99 -10.24
C HIS A 24 25.65 58.80 -9.29
N ARG A 25 25.04 59.11 -8.14
CA ARG A 25 24.30 58.15 -7.32
C ARG A 25 23.19 57.57 -8.21
N ALA A 26 23.52 56.55 -8.99
CA ALA A 26 22.51 55.69 -9.58
C ALA A 26 21.82 55.02 -8.40
N CYS A 27 20.65 55.56 -8.06
CA CYS A 27 19.68 54.94 -7.18
C CYS A 27 19.39 53.56 -7.76
N LEU A 28 20.08 52.53 -7.26
CA LEU A 28 19.59 51.16 -7.34
C LEU A 28 18.35 51.15 -6.45
N LEU A 29 17.24 51.58 -7.05
CA LEU A 29 15.91 51.33 -6.54
C LEU A 29 15.85 49.82 -6.32
N SER A 30 15.83 49.46 -5.04
CA SER A 30 15.40 48.15 -4.56
C SER A 30 14.08 47.85 -5.26
N ALA A 31 14.14 47.07 -6.33
CA ALA A 31 12.95 46.52 -6.95
C ALA A 31 12.33 45.62 -5.88
N SER A 32 11.26 46.09 -5.25
CA SER A 32 10.43 45.23 -4.42
C SER A 32 9.95 44.11 -5.33
N ALA A 33 10.52 42.92 -5.16
CA ALA A 33 10.09 41.73 -5.89
C ALA A 33 8.59 41.58 -5.67
N ALA A 34 7.83 41.55 -6.76
CA ALA A 34 6.39 41.32 -6.71
C ALA A 34 6.09 40.07 -5.85
N PRO A 35 5.00 40.07 -5.07
CA PRO A 35 4.67 38.93 -4.23
C PRO A 35 4.53 37.69 -5.09
N PHE A 36 5.37 36.68 -4.84
CA PHE A 36 5.32 35.41 -5.56
C PHE A 36 3.94 34.76 -5.36
N SER A 37 3.21 34.58 -6.46
CA SER A 37 1.99 33.78 -6.49
C SER A 37 2.36 32.33 -6.83
N LEU A 38 2.09 31.41 -5.91
CA LEU A 38 2.33 29.98 -6.15
C LEU A 38 1.51 29.47 -7.34
N GLU A 39 0.29 29.98 -7.52
CA GLU A 39 -0.57 29.58 -8.65
C GLU A 39 0.04 30.01 -9.99
N GLU A 40 0.48 31.27 -10.10
CA GLU A 40 1.12 31.78 -11.32
C GLU A 40 2.42 31.03 -11.61
N TYR A 41 3.21 30.71 -10.57
CA TYR A 41 4.42 29.91 -10.72
C TYR A 41 4.12 28.49 -11.20
N LEU A 42 3.11 27.83 -10.64
CA LEU A 42 2.70 26.49 -11.07
C LEU A 42 2.26 26.46 -12.54
N VAL A 43 1.60 27.51 -13.02
CA VAL A 43 1.26 27.64 -14.44
C VAL A 43 2.51 27.88 -15.28
N ALA A 44 3.31 28.91 -14.94
CA ALA A 44 4.43 29.34 -15.76
C ALA A 44 5.59 28.32 -15.79
N ALA A 45 6.07 27.92 -14.61
CA ALA A 45 7.24 27.07 -14.47
C ALA A 45 6.91 25.58 -14.57
N CYS A 46 5.82 25.13 -13.94
CA CYS A 46 5.45 23.72 -13.91
C CYS A 46 4.53 23.30 -15.07
N GLY A 47 3.91 24.24 -15.79
CA GLY A 47 3.06 23.95 -16.95
C GLY A 47 1.69 23.37 -16.59
N LEU A 48 1.18 23.64 -15.38
CA LEU A 48 -0.17 23.27 -14.99
C LEU A 48 -1.18 24.21 -15.67
N ASP A 49 -2.38 23.71 -15.97
CA ASP A 49 -3.49 24.60 -16.33
C ASP A 49 -3.96 25.39 -15.10
N GLN A 50 -4.72 26.48 -15.33
CA GLN A 50 -5.16 27.39 -14.28
C GLN A 50 -5.96 26.68 -13.16
N ALA A 51 -6.83 25.73 -13.52
CA ALA A 51 -7.66 25.01 -12.55
C ALA A 51 -6.84 24.02 -11.71
N GLN A 52 -5.90 23.31 -12.35
CA GLN A 52 -4.95 22.43 -11.69
C GLN A 52 -4.00 23.18 -10.77
N ALA A 53 -3.49 24.35 -11.21
CA ALA A 53 -2.61 25.19 -10.43
C ALA A 53 -3.31 25.68 -9.14
N HIS A 54 -4.54 26.19 -9.27
CA HIS A 54 -5.35 26.60 -8.12
C HIS A 54 -5.57 25.47 -7.12
N LYS A 55 -6.03 24.30 -7.60
CA LYS A 55 -6.23 23.11 -6.75
C LYS A 55 -4.93 22.64 -6.09
N THR A 56 -3.82 22.69 -6.81
CA THR A 56 -2.50 22.26 -6.32
C THR A 56 -1.97 23.22 -5.26
N ALA A 57 -2.16 24.54 -5.43
CA ALA A 57 -1.81 25.54 -4.44
C ALA A 57 -2.63 25.38 -3.14
N GLN A 58 -3.95 25.18 -3.25
CA GLN A 58 -4.82 24.87 -2.12
C GLN A 58 -4.36 23.62 -1.37
N LYS A 59 -4.06 22.54 -2.09
CA LYS A 59 -3.52 21.31 -1.49
C LYS A 59 -2.19 21.54 -0.79
N ALA A 60 -1.29 22.35 -1.36
CA ALA A 60 -0.02 22.70 -0.72
C ALA A 60 -0.25 23.41 0.62
N PHE A 61 -1.24 24.31 0.66
CA PHE A 61 -1.65 25.02 1.86
C PHE A 61 -2.22 24.08 2.93
N ASP A 62 -3.16 23.21 2.55
CA ASP A 62 -3.78 22.22 3.43
C ASP A 62 -2.79 21.21 3.99
N GLU A 63 -1.81 20.77 3.19
CA GLU A 63 -0.77 19.88 3.66
C GLU A 63 0.21 20.59 4.59
N ALA A 64 0.60 21.82 4.29
CA ALA A 64 1.51 22.61 5.12
C ALA A 64 0.90 22.92 6.51
N SER A 65 -0.39 23.27 6.57
CA SER A 65 -1.08 23.61 7.82
C SER A 65 -1.13 22.44 8.80
N LYS A 66 -1.24 21.19 8.31
CA LYS A 66 -1.25 19.97 9.13
C LYS A 66 0.06 19.73 9.88
N TYR A 67 1.19 20.19 9.35
CA TYR A 67 2.50 20.03 9.99
C TYR A 67 2.81 21.12 11.02
N SER A 68 2.03 22.21 11.06
CA SER A 68 2.39 23.41 11.81
C SER A 68 1.22 24.01 12.59
N LYS A 69 0.86 23.40 13.74
CA LYS A 69 -0.23 23.89 14.61
C LYS A 69 0.02 25.26 15.27
N LYS A 70 1.24 25.83 15.19
CA LYS A 70 1.58 27.12 15.84
C LYS A 70 2.22 28.16 14.91
N LYS A 71 2.63 27.79 13.69
CA LYS A 71 3.40 28.64 12.75
C LYS A 71 2.70 28.83 11.40
N ALA A 72 1.40 28.52 11.32
CA ALA A 72 0.64 28.67 10.08
C ALA A 72 0.59 30.13 9.61
N PHE A 73 0.54 31.10 10.53
CA PHE A 73 0.37 32.52 10.18
C PHE A 73 1.65 33.24 9.72
N GLU A 74 2.82 32.88 10.25
CA GLU A 74 4.12 33.38 9.78
C GLU A 74 4.65 32.59 8.56
N GLU A 75 4.23 31.34 8.38
CA GLU A 75 4.57 30.57 7.16
C GLU A 75 3.65 30.87 5.98
N LEU A 76 2.46 31.45 6.20
CA LEU A 76 1.66 32.10 5.16
C LEU A 76 2.48 33.16 4.40
N SER A 77 3.38 33.87 5.10
CA SER A 77 4.37 34.77 4.49
C SER A 77 5.53 34.06 3.79
N PHE A 78 5.74 32.76 3.95
CA PHE A 78 6.82 31.99 3.30
C PHE A 78 6.43 31.41 1.92
N PHE A 79 5.12 31.33 1.62
CA PHE A 79 4.67 31.15 0.24
C PHE A 79 4.82 32.43 -0.60
N ARG A 80 5.07 33.58 0.03
CA ARG A 80 5.81 34.66 -0.63
C ARG A 80 7.27 34.21 -0.67
N PHE A 81 7.62 33.43 -1.69
CA PHE A 81 9.01 33.10 -1.95
C PHE A 81 9.79 34.40 -2.10
N ASN A 82 10.61 34.77 -1.11
CA ASN A 82 11.56 35.86 -1.29
C ASN A 82 12.64 35.51 -2.34
N SER A 83 12.68 34.25 -2.81
CA SER A 83 13.52 33.75 -3.91
C SER A 83 12.96 32.44 -4.50
N THR A 84 12.91 32.34 -5.84
CA THR A 84 12.49 31.13 -6.59
C THR A 84 13.58 30.06 -6.69
N SER A 85 14.77 30.31 -6.13
CA SER A 85 15.97 29.50 -6.35
C SER A 85 15.80 28.01 -5.99
N ASN A 86 15.01 27.69 -4.96
CA ASN A 86 14.78 26.30 -4.54
C ASN A 86 13.79 25.56 -5.47
N PRO A 87 12.58 26.08 -5.76
CA PRO A 87 11.67 25.48 -6.74
C PRO A 87 12.31 25.21 -8.10
N ASP A 88 13.01 26.20 -8.66
CA ASP A 88 13.62 26.09 -9.99
C ASP A 88 14.72 25.02 -10.01
N ALA A 89 15.52 24.95 -8.95
CA ALA A 89 16.52 23.91 -8.78
C ALA A 89 15.90 22.51 -8.63
N VAL A 90 14.77 22.37 -7.93
CA VAL A 90 14.04 21.09 -7.83
C VAL A 90 13.48 20.67 -9.19
N LEU A 91 12.92 21.59 -9.98
CA LEU A 91 12.44 21.32 -11.34
C LEU A 91 13.60 20.88 -12.25
N ALA A 92 14.75 21.57 -12.17
CA ALA A 92 15.95 21.20 -12.92
C ALA A 92 16.46 19.79 -12.53
N LEU A 93 16.42 19.43 -11.25
CA LEU A 93 16.77 18.08 -10.78
C LEU A 93 15.83 17.01 -11.34
N LEU A 94 14.52 17.27 -11.36
CA LEU A 94 13.54 16.35 -11.94
C LEU A 94 13.76 16.17 -13.45
N SER A 95 14.03 17.25 -14.16
CA SER A 95 14.41 17.18 -15.59
C SER A 95 15.73 16.42 -15.78
N GLY A 96 16.70 16.60 -14.89
CA GLY A 96 18.02 15.96 -14.95
C GLY A 96 17.99 14.44 -14.73
N VAL A 97 16.93 13.89 -14.13
CA VAL A 97 16.68 12.44 -14.07
C VAL A 97 15.81 11.93 -15.23
N GLY A 98 15.50 12.80 -16.20
CA GLY A 98 14.84 12.43 -17.45
C GLY A 98 13.32 12.55 -17.46
N LEU A 99 12.70 13.22 -16.48
CA LEU A 99 11.25 13.47 -16.52
C LEU A 99 10.92 14.56 -17.55
N SER A 100 9.85 14.33 -18.31
CA SER A 100 9.31 15.34 -19.24
C SER A 100 8.61 16.47 -18.49
N ARG A 101 8.36 17.60 -19.16
CA ARG A 101 7.61 18.73 -18.56
C ARG A 101 6.22 18.29 -18.06
N THR A 102 5.55 17.41 -18.80
CA THR A 102 4.24 16.85 -18.41
C THR A 102 4.34 15.93 -17.18
N ASP A 103 5.40 15.12 -17.09
CA ASP A 103 5.63 14.26 -15.92
C ASP A 103 5.91 15.10 -14.67
N ILE A 104 6.72 16.16 -14.82
CA ILE A 104 7.02 17.10 -13.74
C ILE A 104 5.74 17.80 -13.26
N ALA A 105 4.90 18.28 -14.18
CA ALA A 105 3.60 18.88 -13.84
C ALA A 105 2.75 17.92 -12.99
N ALA A 106 2.64 16.66 -13.42
CA ALA A 106 1.87 15.64 -12.71
C ALA A 106 2.46 15.30 -11.33
N VAL A 107 3.79 15.24 -11.20
CA VAL A 107 4.47 15.02 -9.90
C VAL A 107 4.25 16.20 -8.96
N VAL A 108 4.34 17.44 -9.44
CA VAL A 108 4.10 18.64 -8.63
C VAL A 108 2.63 18.72 -8.19
N ALA A 109 1.68 18.39 -9.07
CA ALA A 109 0.27 18.27 -8.69
C ALA A 109 0.05 17.17 -7.64
N ALA A 110 0.79 16.06 -7.73
CA ALA A 110 0.73 14.96 -6.77
C ALA A 110 1.34 15.32 -5.40
N ASP A 111 2.41 16.12 -5.33
CA ASP A 111 3.02 16.59 -4.08
C ASP A 111 3.70 17.97 -4.25
N PRO A 112 2.94 19.06 -4.10
CA PRO A 112 3.47 20.40 -4.33
C PRO A 112 4.54 20.82 -3.31
N LEU A 113 4.57 20.18 -2.14
CA LEU A 113 5.61 20.43 -1.13
C LEU A 113 6.98 19.89 -1.54
N LEU A 114 7.09 19.15 -2.65
CA LEU A 114 8.37 18.80 -3.27
C LEU A 114 9.17 20.04 -3.66
N LEU A 115 8.50 21.09 -4.16
CA LEU A 115 9.16 22.36 -4.55
C LEU A 115 9.76 23.12 -3.36
N ARG A 116 9.30 22.84 -2.14
CA ARG A 116 9.86 23.43 -0.90
C ARG A 116 11.10 22.69 -0.39
N SER A 117 11.42 21.54 -0.98
CA SER A 117 12.49 20.70 -0.47
C SER A 117 13.85 21.24 -0.87
N SER A 118 14.84 21.10 0.01
CA SER A 118 16.21 21.52 -0.28
C SER A 118 16.79 20.71 -1.46
N PRO A 119 17.27 21.36 -2.54
CA PRO A 119 17.92 20.67 -3.67
C PRO A 119 19.11 19.81 -3.22
N LYS A 120 19.84 20.23 -2.18
CA LYS A 120 20.95 19.49 -1.58
C LYS A 120 20.52 18.14 -0.99
N ASN A 121 19.27 18.03 -0.53
CA ASN A 121 18.74 16.80 0.06
C ASN A 121 18.07 15.91 -1.00
N ILE A 122 17.29 16.50 -1.91
CA ILE A 122 16.51 15.75 -2.89
C ILE A 122 17.37 15.29 -4.06
N GLY A 123 18.32 16.11 -4.51
CA GLY A 123 19.18 15.80 -5.66
C GLY A 123 19.89 14.46 -5.52
N PRO A 124 20.65 14.21 -4.45
CA PRO A 124 21.31 12.92 -4.24
C PRO A 124 20.33 11.73 -4.18
N ARG A 125 19.15 11.93 -3.58
CA ARG A 125 18.12 10.88 -3.48
C ARG A 125 17.51 10.54 -4.84
N LEU A 126 17.21 11.54 -5.67
CA LEU A 126 16.71 11.35 -7.03
C LEU A 126 17.74 10.67 -7.93
N LEU A 127 18.99 11.16 -7.91
CA LEU A 127 20.08 10.56 -8.68
C LEU A 127 20.30 9.11 -8.26
N ALA A 128 20.26 8.81 -6.96
CA ALA A 128 20.41 7.45 -6.47
C ALA A 128 19.27 6.49 -6.91
N LEU A 129 18.04 6.98 -7.17
CA LEU A 129 16.99 6.14 -7.79
C LEU A 129 17.40 5.65 -9.18
N ARG A 130 18.06 6.51 -9.97
CA ARG A 130 18.57 6.13 -11.30
C ARG A 130 19.86 5.32 -11.19
N ASP A 131 20.86 5.87 -10.50
CA ASP A 131 22.24 5.40 -10.56
C ASP A 131 22.47 4.16 -9.69
N ARG A 132 21.77 4.02 -8.55
CA ARG A 132 21.92 2.87 -7.65
C ARG A 132 20.87 1.79 -7.86
N LEU A 133 19.62 2.17 -8.11
CA LEU A 133 18.54 1.21 -8.32
C LEU A 133 18.29 0.88 -9.80
N GLY A 134 18.93 1.59 -10.73
CA GLY A 134 18.75 1.37 -12.17
C GLY A 134 17.34 1.71 -12.66
N LEU A 135 16.59 2.55 -11.94
CA LEU A 135 15.22 2.89 -12.34
C LEU A 135 15.23 3.79 -13.59
N SER A 136 14.40 3.43 -14.56
CA SER A 136 14.15 4.27 -15.74
C SER A 136 13.43 5.57 -15.35
N ALA A 137 13.49 6.60 -16.21
CA ALA A 137 12.74 7.84 -16.02
C ALA A 137 11.24 7.59 -15.79
N HIS A 138 10.66 6.64 -16.54
CA HIS A 138 9.26 6.20 -16.39
C HIS A 138 8.97 5.60 -15.00
N GLN A 139 9.87 4.76 -14.49
CA GLN A 139 9.73 4.19 -13.14
C GLN A 139 9.92 5.23 -12.04
N ILE A 140 10.86 6.15 -12.20
CA ILE A 140 11.07 7.28 -11.29
C ILE A 140 9.82 8.16 -11.26
N PHE A 141 9.25 8.50 -12.41
CA PHE A 141 7.99 9.24 -12.50
C PHE A 141 6.87 8.54 -11.69
N HIS A 142 6.62 7.27 -11.97
CA HIS A 142 5.56 6.53 -11.26
C HIS A 142 5.83 6.35 -9.77
N PHE A 143 7.10 6.22 -9.36
CA PHE A 143 7.46 6.27 -7.95
C PHE A 143 7.06 7.62 -7.34
N LEU A 144 7.45 8.73 -7.98
CA LEU A 144 7.25 10.07 -7.44
C LEU A 144 5.77 10.42 -7.27
N LEU A 145 4.88 9.94 -8.14
CA LEU A 145 3.43 10.15 -8.01
C LEU A 145 2.85 9.67 -6.66
N VAL A 146 3.50 8.72 -5.97
CA VAL A 146 3.03 8.15 -4.71
C VAL A 146 4.07 8.18 -3.57
N GLY A 147 5.34 8.32 -3.90
CA GLY A 147 6.49 8.20 -3.00
C GLY A 147 7.25 9.50 -2.76
N SER A 148 6.90 10.60 -3.43
CA SER A 148 7.55 11.91 -3.26
C SER A 148 7.60 12.35 -1.79
N ARG A 149 6.54 12.14 -1.02
CA ARG A 149 6.49 12.48 0.41
C ARG A 149 7.57 11.74 1.22
N ALA A 150 7.85 10.47 0.88
CA ALA A 150 8.91 9.70 1.53
C ALA A 150 10.30 10.18 1.08
N LEU A 151 10.45 10.50 -0.21
CA LEU A 151 11.67 11.07 -0.79
C LEU A 151 12.05 12.39 -0.09
N ARG A 152 11.07 13.21 0.32
CA ARG A 152 11.30 14.45 1.09
C ARG A 152 11.86 14.17 2.48
N GLY A 153 11.29 13.19 3.17
CA GLY A 153 11.59 12.93 4.58
C GLY A 153 12.86 12.11 4.83
N CYS A 154 13.22 11.18 3.95
CA CYS A 154 14.29 10.21 4.23
C CYS A 154 14.99 9.70 2.97
N ASP A 155 16.11 9.00 3.15
CA ASP A 155 16.68 8.18 2.07
C ASP A 155 15.78 6.97 1.82
N VAL A 156 15.21 6.92 0.62
CA VAL A 156 14.26 5.89 0.20
C VAL A 156 14.95 4.72 -0.50
N VAL A 157 16.21 4.86 -0.91
CA VAL A 157 16.89 3.86 -1.74
C VAL A 157 17.00 2.51 -1.04
N PRO A 158 17.49 2.41 0.22
CA PRO A 158 17.56 1.12 0.92
C PRO A 158 16.19 0.48 1.10
N LYS A 159 15.12 1.29 1.25
CA LYS A 159 13.75 0.79 1.39
C LYS A 159 13.27 0.17 0.09
N ILE A 160 13.43 0.89 -1.02
CA ILE A 160 13.01 0.41 -2.33
C ILE A 160 13.78 -0.86 -2.70
N GLU A 161 15.10 -0.89 -2.47
CA GLU A 161 15.94 -2.06 -2.70
C GLU A 161 15.42 -3.28 -1.91
N PHE A 162 15.16 -3.12 -0.62
CA PHE A 162 14.58 -4.16 0.22
C PHE A 162 13.25 -4.68 -0.32
N PHE A 163 12.35 -3.78 -0.74
CA PHE A 163 11.04 -4.18 -1.25
C PHE A 163 11.09 -4.76 -2.67
N ILE A 164 12.01 -4.32 -3.53
CA ILE A 164 12.26 -4.98 -4.82
C ILE A 164 12.68 -6.42 -4.57
N SER A 165 13.59 -6.67 -3.63
CA SER A 165 14.00 -8.02 -3.25
C SER A 165 12.83 -8.84 -2.69
N LEU A 166 12.00 -8.24 -1.82
CA LEU A 166 10.83 -8.90 -1.21
C LEU A 166 9.76 -9.30 -2.24
N TYR A 167 9.44 -8.42 -3.18
CA TYR A 167 8.36 -8.63 -4.16
C TYR A 167 8.85 -9.18 -5.51
N GLY A 168 10.17 -9.22 -5.71
CA GLY A 168 10.86 -9.72 -6.92
C GLY A 168 10.88 -8.74 -8.10
N SER A 169 10.30 -7.54 -7.99
CA SER A 169 10.38 -6.50 -9.03
C SER A 169 9.92 -5.14 -8.50
N PHE A 170 10.39 -4.06 -9.12
CA PHE A 170 9.91 -2.71 -8.84
C PHE A 170 8.42 -2.56 -9.14
N GLU A 171 7.90 -3.15 -10.23
CA GLU A 171 6.48 -3.00 -10.59
C GLU A 171 5.52 -3.64 -9.58
N LYS A 172 5.87 -4.83 -9.06
CA LYS A 172 5.09 -5.48 -8.00
C LYS A 172 5.13 -4.64 -6.71
N PHE A 173 6.29 -4.09 -6.36
CA PHE A 173 6.42 -3.17 -5.24
C PHE A 173 5.59 -1.89 -5.43
N LEU A 174 5.64 -1.27 -6.61
CA LEU A 174 4.89 -0.07 -6.94
C LEU A 174 3.37 -0.31 -6.87
N ALA A 175 2.89 -1.44 -7.38
CA ALA A 175 1.48 -1.84 -7.28
C ALA A 175 1.02 -1.95 -5.82
N VAL A 176 1.90 -2.41 -4.93
CA VAL A 176 1.67 -2.48 -3.50
C VAL A 176 1.70 -1.09 -2.85
N MET A 177 2.69 -0.26 -3.19
CA MET A 177 2.85 1.09 -2.65
C MET A 177 1.64 1.98 -3.01
N LYS A 178 1.08 1.84 -4.22
CA LYS A 178 -0.16 2.53 -4.64
C LYS A 178 -1.36 2.24 -3.73
N LYS A 179 -1.40 1.07 -3.07
CA LYS A 179 -2.44 0.73 -2.08
C LYS A 179 -2.16 1.36 -0.71
N SER A 180 -0.91 1.57 -0.34
CA SER A 180 -0.52 2.17 0.93
C SER A 180 0.92 2.72 0.90
N TYR A 181 1.05 4.04 0.79
CA TYR A 181 2.35 4.74 0.79
C TYR A 181 3.11 4.65 2.13
N ARG A 182 2.46 4.20 3.22
CA ARG A 182 3.12 4.05 4.54
C ARG A 182 4.33 3.11 4.50
N ILE A 183 4.39 2.18 3.55
CA ILE A 183 5.47 1.21 3.41
C ILE A 183 6.85 1.87 3.27
N VAL A 184 6.93 2.98 2.54
CA VAL A 184 8.17 3.75 2.33
C VAL A 184 8.39 4.81 3.39
N GLN A 185 7.37 5.14 4.19
CA GLN A 185 7.49 6.09 5.29
C GLN A 185 8.01 5.45 6.57
N SER A 186 7.60 4.21 6.86
CA SER A 186 8.05 3.48 8.03
C SER A 186 9.56 3.25 8.02
N ASP A 187 10.15 3.18 9.21
CA ASP A 187 11.58 2.97 9.40
C ASP A 187 11.98 1.53 9.00
N LEU A 188 12.99 1.40 8.13
CA LEU A 188 13.41 0.11 7.60
C LEU A 188 14.05 -0.77 8.68
N GLU A 189 14.96 -0.19 9.47
CA GLU A 189 15.79 -0.93 10.43
C GLU A 189 15.06 -1.17 11.75
N ARG A 190 14.21 -0.22 12.18
CA ARG A 190 13.53 -0.26 13.48
C ARG A 190 12.15 -0.89 13.43
N VAL A 191 11.49 -0.91 12.26
CA VAL A 191 10.12 -1.42 12.12
C VAL A 191 10.04 -2.55 11.11
N ILE A 192 10.37 -2.29 9.83
CA ILE A 192 10.14 -3.27 8.76
C ILE A 192 10.98 -4.54 8.96
N LYS A 193 12.30 -4.41 9.14
CA LYS A 193 13.21 -5.56 9.28
C LYS A 193 12.94 -6.38 10.54
N PRO A 194 12.74 -5.80 11.74
CA PRO A 194 12.38 -6.58 12.93
C PRO A 194 11.08 -7.35 12.76
N ASN A 195 10.04 -6.73 12.18
CA ASN A 195 8.77 -7.40 11.90
C ASN A 195 8.93 -8.54 10.88
N PHE A 196 9.67 -8.29 9.81
CA PHE A 196 10.00 -9.31 8.81
C PHE A 196 10.73 -10.49 9.46
N MET A 197 11.76 -10.23 10.27
CA MET A 197 12.54 -11.26 10.94
C MET A 197 11.71 -12.07 11.95
N LEU A 198 10.87 -11.42 12.74
CA LEU A 198 9.96 -12.10 13.66
C LEU A 198 9.01 -13.06 12.92
N LEU A 199 8.41 -12.60 11.81
CA LEU A 199 7.52 -13.45 11.00
C LEU A 199 8.30 -14.60 10.34
N ARG A 200 9.55 -14.38 9.90
CA ARG A 200 10.44 -15.44 9.40
C ARG A 200 10.75 -16.47 10.49
N GLN A 201 11.02 -16.04 11.72
CA GLN A 201 11.24 -16.92 12.88
C GLN A 201 9.98 -17.74 13.23
N CYS A 202 8.79 -17.20 12.94
CA CYS A 202 7.55 -17.95 13.04
C CYS A 202 7.37 -18.98 11.91
N GLY A 203 8.30 -19.11 10.96
CA GLY A 203 8.26 -20.11 9.89
C GLY A 203 7.52 -19.64 8.62
N LEU A 204 7.16 -18.35 8.53
CA LEU A 204 6.56 -17.82 7.29
C LEU A 204 7.59 -17.72 6.18
N SER A 205 7.20 -18.09 4.97
CA SER A 205 8.02 -17.84 3.77
C SER A 205 8.07 -16.36 3.43
N VAL A 206 9.07 -15.95 2.64
CA VAL A 206 9.14 -14.58 2.08
C VAL A 206 7.85 -14.22 1.34
N ARG A 207 7.29 -15.19 0.58
CA ARG A 207 6.01 -15.06 -0.11
C ARG A 207 4.85 -14.84 0.86
N ASP A 208 4.79 -15.59 1.96
CA ASP A 208 3.73 -15.43 2.96
C ASP A 208 3.76 -14.03 3.59
N ILE A 209 4.95 -13.53 3.90
CA ILE A 209 5.14 -12.21 4.49
C ILE A 209 4.77 -11.10 3.49
N ALA A 210 5.17 -11.25 2.22
CA ALA A 210 4.76 -10.33 1.16
C ALA A 210 3.24 -10.28 0.98
N GLN A 211 2.54 -11.41 1.16
CA GLN A 211 1.08 -11.49 1.09
C GLN A 211 0.36 -10.81 2.27
N LEU A 212 0.93 -10.87 3.49
CA LEU A 212 0.41 -10.13 4.67
C LEU A 212 0.44 -8.61 4.49
N TRP A 213 1.11 -8.12 3.46
CA TRP A 213 1.10 -6.72 3.11
C TRP A 213 0.09 -6.42 1.99
N CYS A 214 0.06 -7.26 0.95
CA CYS A 214 -0.75 -7.05 -0.25
C CYS A 214 -2.27 -7.05 0.02
N CYS A 215 -2.72 -7.68 1.11
CA CYS A 215 -4.12 -7.96 1.43
C CYS A 215 -4.75 -6.97 2.44
N LYS A 216 -4.16 -5.78 2.61
CA LYS A 216 -4.61 -4.64 3.45
C LYS A 216 -4.17 -4.67 4.93
N GLU A 217 -3.50 -5.72 5.39
CA GLU A 217 -3.20 -5.88 6.82
C GLU A 217 -2.04 -5.01 7.30
N ARG A 218 -1.14 -4.57 6.41
CA ARG A 218 -0.04 -3.62 6.72
C ARG A 218 0.84 -4.06 7.90
N VAL A 219 0.89 -5.37 8.17
CA VAL A 219 1.52 -5.94 9.38
C VAL A 219 2.98 -5.51 9.52
N LEU A 220 3.74 -5.42 8.42
CA LEU A 220 5.16 -5.03 8.47
C LEU A 220 5.40 -3.61 8.98
N THR A 221 4.41 -2.73 8.97
CA THR A 221 4.53 -1.33 9.41
C THR A 221 3.95 -1.07 10.79
N PHE A 222 3.39 -2.10 11.42
CA PHE A 222 2.94 -1.99 12.79
C PHE A 222 4.13 -1.83 13.74
N ASN A 223 3.86 -1.26 14.92
CA ASN A 223 4.83 -1.27 16.00
C ASN A 223 5.29 -2.73 16.26
N PRO A 224 6.60 -3.00 16.39
CA PRO A 224 7.10 -4.35 16.63
C PRO A 224 6.48 -5.08 17.81
N GLU A 225 6.15 -4.39 18.90
CA GLU A 225 5.46 -4.99 20.05
C GLU A 225 4.05 -5.43 19.69
N HIS A 226 3.36 -4.68 18.84
CA HIS A 226 2.05 -5.09 18.35
C HIS A 226 2.15 -6.31 17.43
N VAL A 227 3.19 -6.44 16.60
CA VAL A 227 3.38 -7.65 15.78
C VAL A 227 3.66 -8.88 16.66
N LYS A 228 4.41 -8.73 17.76
CA LYS A 228 4.56 -9.81 18.75
C LYS A 228 3.22 -10.20 19.37
N GLU A 229 2.38 -9.23 19.72
CA GLU A 229 1.02 -9.49 20.20
C GLU A 229 0.19 -10.25 19.15
N LEU A 230 0.25 -9.89 17.87
CA LEU A 230 -0.46 -10.60 16.80
C LEU A 230 0.02 -12.05 16.65
N VAL A 231 1.31 -12.31 16.81
CA VAL A 231 1.87 -13.66 16.82
C VAL A 231 1.28 -14.47 17.98
N LEU A 232 1.26 -13.92 19.19
CA LEU A 232 0.68 -14.59 20.37
C LEU A 232 -0.82 -14.87 20.17
N ARG A 233 -1.58 -13.87 19.68
CA ARG A 233 -3.00 -14.02 19.39
C ARG A 233 -3.28 -15.09 18.33
N ALA A 234 -2.39 -15.24 17.34
CA ALA A 234 -2.51 -16.30 16.35
C ALA A 234 -2.26 -17.69 16.96
N GLU A 235 -1.35 -17.80 17.93
CA GLU A 235 -1.11 -19.03 18.70
C GLU A 235 -2.28 -19.38 19.64
N GLU A 236 -2.90 -18.37 20.28
CA GLU A 236 -4.10 -18.51 21.10
C GLU A 236 -5.29 -19.09 20.32
N LEU A 237 -5.31 -18.95 18.99
CA LEU A 237 -6.28 -19.61 18.11
C LEU A 237 -5.98 -21.11 17.88
N GLY A 238 -4.95 -21.66 18.53
CA GLY A 238 -4.52 -23.05 18.39
C GLY A 238 -3.75 -23.32 17.09
N VAL A 239 -3.23 -22.30 16.41
CA VAL A 239 -2.47 -22.45 15.16
C VAL A 239 -0.97 -22.42 15.46
N PRO A 240 -0.23 -23.53 15.24
CA PRO A 240 1.22 -23.53 15.44
C PRO A 240 1.92 -22.58 14.46
N ARG A 241 2.98 -21.88 14.91
CA ARG A 241 3.76 -20.93 14.09
C ARG A 241 4.17 -21.49 12.72
N ARG A 242 4.72 -22.71 12.71
CA ARG A 242 5.22 -23.37 11.49
C ARG A 242 4.12 -24.01 10.63
N SER A 243 2.85 -23.85 11.00
CA SER A 243 1.71 -24.33 10.21
C SER A 243 1.53 -23.47 8.96
N ARG A 244 1.11 -24.11 7.86
CA ARG A 244 0.68 -23.38 6.64
C ARG A 244 -0.50 -22.43 6.91
N MET A 245 -1.24 -22.63 8.00
CA MET A 245 -2.35 -21.75 8.40
C MET A 245 -1.91 -20.54 9.21
N PHE A 246 -0.65 -20.47 9.67
CA PHE A 246 -0.22 -19.39 10.56
C PHE A 246 -0.30 -18.01 9.90
N ARG A 247 0.04 -17.90 8.61
CA ARG A 247 -0.18 -16.66 7.85
C ARG A 247 -1.65 -16.21 7.91
N GLN A 248 -2.59 -17.13 7.76
CA GLN A 248 -4.02 -16.82 7.79
C GLN A 248 -4.47 -16.42 9.20
N ALA A 249 -3.95 -17.08 10.24
CA ALA A 249 -4.20 -16.72 11.63
C ALA A 249 -3.74 -15.28 11.91
N VAL A 250 -2.50 -14.94 11.54
CA VAL A 250 -1.94 -13.59 11.66
C VAL A 250 -2.79 -12.57 10.91
N SER A 251 -3.18 -12.86 9.66
CA SER A 251 -4.05 -11.97 8.86
C SER A 251 -5.40 -11.72 9.54
N VAL A 252 -6.03 -12.75 10.11
CA VAL A 252 -7.31 -12.63 10.81
C VAL A 252 -7.20 -11.74 12.05
N VAL A 253 -6.21 -11.99 12.91
CA VAL A 253 -6.04 -11.25 14.16
C VAL A 253 -5.53 -9.82 13.93
N ALA A 254 -4.82 -9.57 12.82
CA ALA A 254 -4.44 -8.22 12.40
C ALA A 254 -5.64 -7.36 11.96
N ASN A 255 -6.71 -7.98 11.46
CA ASN A 255 -7.91 -7.29 10.97
C ASN A 255 -9.08 -7.31 11.96
N SER A 256 -8.92 -7.94 13.12
CA SER A 256 -10.01 -8.12 14.10
C SER A 256 -9.52 -7.82 15.51
N THR A 257 -10.38 -7.23 16.32
CA THR A 257 -10.10 -7.04 17.76
C THR A 257 -10.27 -8.37 18.51
N LYS A 258 -9.77 -8.44 19.75
CA LYS A 258 -9.93 -9.64 20.61
C LYS A 258 -11.41 -9.94 20.87
N GLU A 259 -12.21 -8.89 21.07
CA GLU A 259 -13.64 -8.97 21.35
C GLU A 259 -14.39 -9.51 20.14
N ARG A 260 -14.07 -9.05 18.92
CA ARG A 260 -14.67 -9.57 17.68
C ARG A 260 -14.36 -11.05 17.47
N VAL A 261 -13.12 -11.47 17.73
CA VAL A 261 -12.73 -12.87 17.65
C VAL A 261 -13.49 -13.71 18.69
N ALA A 262 -13.53 -13.27 19.94
CA ALA A 262 -14.23 -13.96 21.02
C ALA A 262 -15.75 -14.07 20.76
N ALA A 263 -16.38 -13.00 20.28
CA ALA A 263 -17.79 -12.99 19.87
C ALA A 263 -18.04 -14.03 18.78
N ARG A 264 -17.15 -14.11 17.77
CA ARG A 264 -17.28 -15.07 16.68
C ARG A 264 -17.14 -16.52 17.15
N LEU A 265 -16.18 -16.80 18.04
CA LEU A 265 -16.01 -18.13 18.64
C LEU A 265 -17.26 -18.53 19.43
N LYS A 266 -17.82 -17.61 20.23
CA LYS A 266 -19.06 -17.83 20.99
C LYS A 266 -20.26 -18.06 20.06
N PHE A 267 -20.35 -17.31 18.96
CA PHE A 267 -21.38 -17.49 17.95
C PHE A 267 -21.31 -18.90 17.33
N LEU A 268 -20.15 -19.32 16.83
CA LEU A 268 -19.96 -20.65 16.23
C LEU A 268 -20.33 -21.76 17.20
N LYS A 269 -19.87 -21.65 18.45
CA LYS A 269 -20.20 -22.60 19.52
C LYS A 269 -21.71 -22.72 19.72
N ARG A 270 -22.40 -21.59 19.89
CA ARG A 270 -23.85 -21.55 20.14
C ARG A 270 -24.64 -22.10 18.96
N THR A 271 -24.30 -21.70 17.73
CA THR A 271 -25.08 -22.04 16.54
C THR A 271 -24.89 -23.50 16.11
N LEU A 272 -23.73 -24.09 16.37
CA LEU A 272 -23.44 -25.50 16.03
C LEU A 272 -23.60 -26.45 17.22
N GLY A 273 -23.91 -25.95 18.42
CA GLY A 273 -24.08 -26.78 19.62
C GLY A 273 -22.83 -27.58 20.01
N CYS A 274 -21.63 -27.07 19.70
CA CYS A 274 -20.36 -27.80 19.83
C CYS A 274 -19.53 -27.36 21.05
N TYR A 275 -18.53 -28.16 21.41
CA TYR A 275 -17.61 -27.86 22.50
C TYR A 275 -16.56 -26.82 22.10
N ASN A 276 -15.97 -26.13 23.08
CA ASN A 276 -14.90 -25.15 22.84
C ASN A 276 -13.71 -25.76 22.09
N SER A 277 -13.36 -27.02 22.41
CA SER A 277 -12.27 -27.77 21.76
C SER A 277 -12.54 -28.05 20.28
N GLU A 278 -13.79 -28.32 19.91
CA GLU A 278 -14.20 -28.53 18.52
C GLU A 278 -14.10 -27.23 17.72
N VAL A 279 -14.55 -26.10 18.31
CA VAL A 279 -14.39 -24.76 17.72
C VAL A 279 -12.92 -24.41 17.53
N ALA A 280 -12.09 -24.61 18.56
CA ALA A 280 -10.66 -24.38 18.46
C ALA A 280 -10.01 -25.22 17.35
N THR A 281 -10.40 -26.49 17.22
CA THR A 281 -9.89 -27.40 16.18
C THR A 281 -10.32 -26.97 14.77
N ALA A 282 -11.56 -26.50 14.59
CA ALA A 282 -12.02 -26.00 13.30
C ALA A 282 -11.31 -24.69 12.91
N VAL A 283 -11.17 -23.77 13.86
CA VAL A 283 -10.48 -22.49 13.66
C VAL A 283 -9.00 -22.72 13.37
N SER A 284 -8.34 -23.66 14.04
CA SER A 284 -6.93 -23.92 13.79
C SER A 284 -6.66 -24.48 12.38
N LYS A 285 -7.62 -25.26 11.85
CA LYS A 285 -7.61 -25.76 10.47
C LYS A 285 -7.94 -24.67 9.44
N MET A 286 -8.78 -23.70 9.79
CA MET A 286 -9.15 -22.62 8.88
C MET A 286 -9.47 -21.31 9.61
N PRO A 287 -8.45 -20.51 9.98
CA PRO A 287 -8.65 -19.30 10.76
C PRO A 287 -9.54 -18.26 10.07
N THR A 288 -9.55 -18.25 8.73
CA THR A 288 -10.28 -17.27 7.91
C THR A 288 -11.80 -17.29 8.13
N ILE A 289 -12.38 -18.36 8.69
CA ILE A 289 -13.80 -18.39 9.05
C ILE A 289 -14.17 -17.29 10.06
N LEU A 290 -13.21 -16.85 10.89
CA LEU A 290 -13.44 -15.77 11.84
C LEU A 290 -13.62 -14.39 11.18
N GLY A 291 -13.14 -14.24 9.94
CA GLY A 291 -13.30 -13.04 9.13
C GLY A 291 -14.70 -12.86 8.54
N LEU A 292 -15.52 -13.91 8.48
CA LEU A 292 -16.89 -13.86 7.95
C LEU A 292 -17.84 -13.21 8.96
N THR A 293 -18.86 -12.48 8.52
CA THR A 293 -19.89 -11.90 9.41
C THR A 293 -20.75 -12.99 10.06
N GLU A 294 -21.38 -12.69 11.20
CA GLU A 294 -22.25 -13.66 11.90
C GLU A 294 -23.45 -14.03 11.03
N GLU A 295 -24.05 -13.06 10.35
CA GLU A 295 -25.11 -13.26 9.37
C GLU A 295 -24.68 -14.21 8.23
N CYS A 296 -23.51 -13.98 7.65
CA CYS A 296 -22.97 -14.83 6.59
C CYS A 296 -22.72 -16.26 7.08
N LEU A 297 -22.19 -16.43 8.29
CA LEU A 297 -22.02 -17.74 8.91
C LEU A 297 -23.37 -18.39 9.22
N HIS A 298 -24.34 -17.62 9.73
CA HIS A 298 -25.67 -18.11 10.08
C HIS A 298 -26.35 -18.74 8.87
N HIS A 299 -26.45 -18.01 7.75
CA HIS A 299 -27.08 -18.51 6.53
C HIS A 299 -26.38 -19.75 5.98
N LYS A 300 -25.04 -19.79 6.02
CA LYS A 300 -24.28 -20.98 5.61
C LYS A 300 -24.57 -22.18 6.52
N ILE A 301 -24.58 -21.99 7.83
CA ILE A 301 -24.82 -23.08 8.78
C ILE A 301 -26.25 -23.60 8.64
N GLN A 302 -27.24 -22.72 8.54
CA GLN A 302 -28.64 -23.11 8.34
C GLN A 302 -28.81 -23.91 7.04
N PHE A 303 -28.22 -23.46 5.94
CA PHE A 303 -28.25 -24.21 4.69
C PHE A 303 -27.60 -25.60 4.82
N LEU A 304 -26.40 -25.67 5.42
CA LEU A 304 -25.66 -26.93 5.54
C LEU A 304 -26.38 -27.94 6.45
N ILE A 305 -27.06 -27.48 7.50
CA ILE A 305 -27.79 -28.36 8.42
C ILE A 305 -29.16 -28.71 7.86
N ASN A 306 -29.98 -27.71 7.53
CA ASN A 306 -31.41 -27.93 7.24
C ASN A 306 -31.65 -28.43 5.82
N GLU A 307 -30.93 -27.88 4.83
CA GLU A 307 -31.13 -28.21 3.41
C GLU A 307 -30.26 -29.41 2.99
N VAL A 308 -28.99 -29.39 3.38
CA VAL A 308 -28.04 -30.46 3.01
C VAL A 308 -28.10 -31.65 3.96
N GLY A 309 -28.54 -31.45 5.22
CA GLY A 309 -28.64 -32.53 6.22
C GLY A 309 -27.30 -32.88 6.88
N LEU A 310 -26.34 -31.95 6.94
CA LEU A 310 -25.03 -32.22 7.58
C LEU A 310 -25.09 -32.04 9.09
N GLU A 311 -24.49 -32.98 9.81
CA GLU A 311 -24.32 -32.86 11.26
C GLU A 311 -23.34 -31.73 11.62
N PRO A 312 -23.58 -30.99 12.73
CA PRO A 312 -22.67 -29.94 13.18
C PRO A 312 -21.22 -30.39 13.34
N GLN A 313 -20.98 -31.60 13.89
CA GLN A 313 -19.65 -32.18 14.06
C GLN A 313 -18.96 -32.38 12.70
N TYR A 314 -19.70 -32.81 11.67
CA TYR A 314 -19.17 -32.97 10.32
C TYR A 314 -18.71 -31.63 9.73
N ILE A 315 -19.48 -30.55 9.96
CA ILE A 315 -19.14 -29.18 9.54
C ILE A 315 -17.86 -28.72 10.25
N MET A 316 -17.75 -28.95 11.56
CA MET A 316 -16.58 -28.56 12.36
C MET A 316 -15.30 -29.31 11.99
N GLN A 317 -15.42 -30.57 11.57
CA GLN A 317 -14.29 -31.32 11.03
C GLN A 317 -13.80 -30.77 9.68
N ARG A 318 -14.67 -30.07 8.94
CA ARG A 318 -14.45 -29.55 7.57
C ARG A 318 -14.83 -28.07 7.45
N PRO A 319 -14.13 -27.17 8.15
CA PRO A 319 -14.46 -25.74 8.19
C PRO A 319 -14.41 -25.05 6.81
N ALA A 320 -13.75 -25.66 5.82
CA ALA A 320 -13.78 -25.25 4.42
C ALA A 320 -15.19 -25.13 3.84
N LEU A 321 -16.16 -25.88 4.35
CA LEU A 321 -17.59 -25.74 4.01
C LEU A 321 -18.08 -24.31 4.21
N LEU A 322 -17.67 -23.66 5.31
CA LEU A 322 -18.05 -22.28 5.63
C LEU A 322 -17.29 -21.25 4.77
N GLY A 323 -16.18 -21.65 4.16
CA GLY A 323 -15.36 -20.79 3.30
C GLY A 323 -15.90 -20.65 1.87
N TYR A 324 -16.74 -21.56 1.38
CA TYR A 324 -17.31 -21.46 0.04
C TYR A 324 -18.47 -20.46 -0.03
N SER A 325 -18.65 -19.79 -1.18
CA SER A 325 -19.80 -18.91 -1.40
C SER A 325 -21.11 -19.68 -1.32
N LEU A 326 -22.10 -19.13 -0.61
CA LEU A 326 -23.41 -19.77 -0.45
C LEU A 326 -24.12 -19.83 -1.80
N GLU A 327 -24.38 -18.68 -2.40
CA GLU A 327 -25.09 -18.52 -3.67
C GLU A 327 -24.30 -19.06 -4.87
N LYS A 328 -22.97 -18.88 -4.91
CA LYS A 328 -22.19 -19.23 -6.11
C LYS A 328 -21.66 -20.66 -6.11
N ARG A 329 -21.68 -21.35 -4.97
CA ARG A 329 -21.07 -22.70 -4.88
C ARG A 329 -21.82 -23.69 -4.02
N LEU A 330 -22.27 -23.33 -2.81
CA LEU A 330 -22.96 -24.29 -1.95
C LEU A 330 -24.33 -24.67 -2.53
N VAL A 331 -25.19 -23.67 -2.77
CA VAL A 331 -26.56 -23.89 -3.27
C VAL A 331 -26.57 -24.56 -4.65
N PRO A 332 -25.87 -24.04 -5.70
CA PRO A 332 -25.97 -24.62 -7.04
C PRO A 332 -25.51 -26.08 -7.08
N ARG A 333 -24.45 -26.41 -6.34
CA ARG A 333 -23.90 -27.78 -6.33
C ARG A 333 -24.76 -28.74 -5.53
N HIS A 334 -25.48 -28.26 -4.52
CA HIS A 334 -26.47 -29.07 -3.81
C HIS A 334 -27.68 -29.39 -4.70
N CYS A 335 -28.18 -28.40 -5.46
CA CYS A 335 -29.25 -28.60 -6.43
C CYS A 335 -28.88 -29.65 -7.48
N VAL A 336 -27.68 -29.55 -8.06
CA VAL A 336 -27.15 -30.56 -9.00
C VAL A 336 -27.07 -31.94 -8.33
N MET A 337 -26.53 -32.02 -7.12
CA MET A 337 -26.44 -33.28 -6.37
C MET A 337 -27.83 -33.93 -6.17
N LYS A 338 -28.85 -33.15 -5.76
CA LYS A 338 -30.22 -33.67 -5.59
C LYS A 338 -30.81 -34.23 -6.89
N VAL A 339 -30.63 -33.53 -8.02
CA VAL A 339 -31.15 -34.03 -9.30
C VAL A 339 -30.42 -35.30 -9.74
N LEU A 340 -29.10 -35.37 -9.60
CA LEU A 340 -28.35 -36.56 -9.98
C LEU A 340 -28.72 -37.77 -9.11
N LEU A 341 -28.93 -37.56 -7.80
CA LEU A 341 -29.42 -38.61 -6.90
C LEU A 341 -30.81 -39.10 -7.31
N ALA A 342 -31.75 -38.18 -7.57
CA ALA A 342 -33.11 -38.52 -8.00
C ALA A 342 -33.15 -39.29 -9.33
N LYS A 343 -32.18 -39.05 -10.22
CA LYS A 343 -32.01 -39.77 -11.49
C LYS A 343 -31.20 -41.06 -11.38
N GLY A 344 -30.70 -41.42 -10.19
CA GLY A 344 -29.82 -42.58 -10.00
C GLY A 344 -28.44 -42.43 -10.67
N LEU A 345 -28.04 -41.21 -11.05
CA LEU A 345 -26.77 -40.91 -11.72
C LEU A 345 -25.63 -40.59 -10.73
N LEU A 346 -25.93 -40.57 -9.43
CA LEU A 346 -24.96 -40.37 -8.37
C LEU A 346 -25.18 -41.38 -7.26
N ASP A 347 -24.10 -41.93 -6.74
CA ASP A 347 -24.11 -42.80 -5.55
C ASP A 347 -24.65 -42.01 -4.34
N SER A 348 -25.58 -42.62 -3.58
CA SER A 348 -26.12 -42.06 -2.34
C SER A 348 -25.07 -41.82 -1.27
N ASN A 349 -23.96 -42.57 -1.30
CA ASN A 349 -22.82 -42.38 -0.39
C ASN A 349 -21.90 -41.22 -0.80
N ARG A 350 -22.19 -40.52 -1.90
CA ARG A 350 -21.34 -39.42 -2.36
C ARG A 350 -21.40 -38.25 -1.39
N SER A 351 -20.25 -37.93 -0.80
CA SER A 351 -20.10 -36.77 0.08
C SER A 351 -20.32 -35.44 -0.65
N PHE A 352 -21.21 -34.60 -0.11
CA PHE A 352 -21.42 -33.23 -0.57
C PHE A 352 -20.12 -32.42 -0.57
N TYR A 353 -19.27 -32.60 0.45
CA TYR A 353 -17.99 -31.91 0.54
C TYR A 353 -17.08 -32.19 -0.66
N THR A 354 -17.07 -33.42 -1.17
CA THR A 354 -16.26 -33.80 -2.35
C THR A 354 -16.73 -33.05 -3.61
N LEU A 355 -18.03 -32.82 -3.77
CA LEU A 355 -18.56 -32.04 -4.89
C LEU A 355 -18.11 -30.57 -4.84
N LEU A 356 -17.94 -30.00 -3.64
CA LEU A 356 -17.50 -28.63 -3.45
C LEU A 356 -16.00 -28.40 -3.76
N GLN A 357 -15.19 -29.45 -3.67
CA GLN A 357 -13.76 -29.38 -3.92
C GLN A 357 -13.40 -29.21 -5.40
N TYR A 358 -14.28 -29.61 -6.33
CA TYR A 358 -14.00 -29.45 -7.75
C TYR A 358 -13.87 -27.98 -8.15
N GLY A 359 -12.88 -27.67 -8.98
CA GLY A 359 -12.82 -26.41 -9.73
C GLY A 359 -14.06 -26.27 -10.62
N GLU A 360 -14.37 -25.04 -11.03
CA GLU A 360 -15.61 -24.77 -11.78
C GLU A 360 -15.69 -25.55 -13.10
N GLU A 361 -14.61 -25.52 -13.89
CA GLU A 361 -14.54 -26.24 -15.18
C GLU A 361 -14.66 -27.75 -15.01
N ILE A 362 -13.98 -28.32 -14.02
CA ILE A 362 -14.04 -29.77 -13.75
C ILE A 362 -15.45 -30.15 -13.26
N PHE A 363 -16.07 -29.32 -12.41
CA PHE A 363 -17.43 -29.56 -11.94
C PHE A 363 -18.42 -29.55 -13.11
N LYS A 364 -18.30 -28.57 -14.01
CA LYS A 364 -19.10 -28.49 -15.23
C LYS A 364 -18.92 -29.69 -16.13
N LEU A 365 -17.68 -30.02 -16.49
CA LEU A 365 -17.40 -31.17 -17.35
C LEU A 365 -17.97 -32.47 -16.78
N ARG A 366 -17.85 -32.67 -15.47
CA ARG A 366 -18.23 -33.92 -14.81
C ARG A 366 -19.73 -34.08 -14.57
N PHE A 367 -20.44 -32.97 -14.32
CA PHE A 367 -21.84 -33.02 -13.87
C PHE A 367 -22.82 -32.28 -14.78
N TYR A 368 -22.37 -31.34 -15.62
CA TYR A 368 -23.19 -30.66 -16.62
C TYR A 368 -23.07 -31.29 -18.01
N GLY A 369 -21.88 -31.77 -18.38
CA GLY A 369 -21.65 -32.42 -19.69
C GLY A 369 -22.55 -33.63 -19.96
N SER A 370 -23.07 -34.26 -18.91
CA SER A 370 -23.99 -35.40 -18.97
C SER A 370 -25.47 -35.03 -18.77
N SER A 371 -25.81 -33.74 -18.59
CA SER A 371 -27.14 -33.30 -18.12
C SER A 371 -27.49 -31.87 -18.55
N HIS A 372 -27.30 -31.56 -19.83
CA HIS A 372 -27.50 -30.20 -20.38
C HIS A 372 -28.93 -29.65 -20.16
N ASP A 373 -29.96 -30.50 -20.18
CA ASP A 373 -31.37 -30.10 -19.97
C ASP A 373 -31.76 -29.80 -18.51
N VAL A 374 -30.91 -30.14 -17.54
CA VAL A 374 -31.25 -30.02 -16.11
C VAL A 374 -31.03 -28.60 -15.58
N CYS A 375 -30.24 -27.79 -16.27
CA CYS A 375 -29.66 -26.57 -15.70
C CYS A 375 -30.48 -25.30 -15.92
N GLU A 376 -31.26 -25.23 -17.01
CA GLU A 376 -32.15 -24.09 -17.25
C GLU A 376 -33.33 -24.06 -16.27
N ASN A 377 -33.86 -25.25 -15.93
CA ASN A 377 -34.97 -25.38 -14.99
C ASN A 377 -34.54 -25.15 -13.52
N LEU A 378 -33.33 -25.55 -13.13
CA LEU A 378 -32.84 -25.34 -11.76
C LEU A 378 -32.58 -23.86 -11.43
N PHE A 379 -32.13 -23.06 -12.40
CA PHE A 379 -31.93 -21.62 -12.21
C PHE A 379 -33.25 -20.87 -12.04
N ARG A 380 -34.32 -21.32 -12.73
CA ARG A 380 -35.68 -20.78 -12.58
C ARG A 380 -36.32 -21.12 -11.23
N CYS A 381 -36.15 -22.35 -10.74
CA CYS A 381 -36.67 -22.74 -9.42
C CYS A 381 -36.03 -21.98 -8.25
N PHE A 382 -34.77 -21.55 -8.40
CA PHE A 382 -34.08 -20.74 -7.38
C PHE A 382 -34.59 -19.30 -7.33
N LEU A 383 -34.91 -18.69 -8.49
CA LEU A 383 -35.48 -17.33 -8.51
C LEU A 383 -36.94 -17.27 -8.05
N SER A 384 -37.67 -18.38 -8.10
CA SER A 384 -39.07 -18.45 -7.66
C SER A 384 -39.25 -18.78 -6.17
N SER A 385 -38.16 -19.00 -5.42
CA SER A 385 -38.18 -19.40 -4.00
C SER A 385 -37.46 -18.41 -3.07
N ILE A 386 -37.17 -17.21 -3.58
CA ILE A 386 -36.69 -16.04 -2.82
C ILE A 386 -37.83 -15.03 -2.71
#